data_AF-A0A7X7SAJ6-F1
#
_entry.id   AF-A0A7X7SAJ6-F1
#
_cell.length_a   1.000
_cell.length_b   1.000
_cell.length_c   1.000
_cell.angle_alpha   90.00
_cell.angle_beta   90.00
_cell.angle_gamma   90.00
#
_symmetry.space_group_name_H-M   'P 1'
#
loop_
_entity.id
_entity.type
_entity.pdbx_description
1 polymer ?
#
loop_
_entity_poly.entity_id
_entity_poly.type
_entity_poly.pdbx_seq_one_letter_code
_entity_poly.pdbx_strand_id
1 'polypeptide(L)'
;MKRVAGLVLLVFIIGIPVGCNRQGELDQPLTAGKVAVAYEFAPYKEVAVEEKPSLKPYAVDPELNNVENGARFIFSAEARQALVTNGFVVLPEPNLEFFWVYEMNRYDAVPNLVTTDAMLHNYHLFFQHLLKTVEEEKLIPSLKQLNSGMLKVTMEQLDALNNTAWENAARRNLAFFTVASRILDPQSTIPQEVEDVVNAELNLIHEHQATAVSPLMSMGKTPDVLESLKEDYTQYIPRGHYTRSEQLKAYFKVMMWYGRMTFRIKDEDETRSAVLMALALQEDERETAWRYIYHTTQFFVGTSDDPGYQEYLEIINRVYGPELTLRKLSSDQEQWQRFMEEIRTIKGPAINSIPIFDASIQPDREYEIKGFRFMGQRYTVDADIFQRLIYREVGENPAGERRVLPKGLDIPTALGSAEAKVILKDMGDYQYQGYPENMEKLQKYLGELKPSQWNQDLYWNWLHTLCPLARQVTEGYPSFMCNQAWARKELNTFLGSWTELKHDSILYAKQVYAEMGGGMDEFDDRGYVEPNPHLYARLASLAAMTRDGLQARHLISERDFESLNRMEKLALDLKTISEKELQEEP
;
A
#
# COMPACT_ATOMS: atom_id res chain seq x y z
N MET A 1 -46.79 73.30 -11.61
CA MET A 1 -45.55 72.97 -10.85
C MET A 1 -44.86 71.79 -11.55
N LYS A 2 -43.56 71.55 -11.28
CA LYS A 2 -42.72 70.34 -11.58
C LYS A 2 -43.27 69.35 -12.63
N ARG A 3 -42.75 69.20 -13.87
CA ARG A 3 -41.40 68.77 -14.34
C ARG A 3 -40.88 67.45 -13.73
N VAL A 4 -40.82 66.39 -14.56
CA VAL A 4 -39.68 65.49 -14.94
C VAL A 4 -40.20 64.73 -16.19
N ALA A 5 -39.58 64.59 -17.38
CA ALA A 5 -38.18 64.63 -17.88
C ALA A 5 -37.44 63.28 -17.84
N GLY A 6 -37.79 62.36 -18.76
CA GLY A 6 -37.00 61.16 -19.06
C GLY A 6 -36.03 61.40 -20.23
N LEU A 7 -34.76 61.00 -20.08
CA LEU A 7 -33.69 61.20 -21.07
C LEU A 7 -33.33 59.87 -21.73
N VAL A 8 -33.22 59.84 -23.06
CA VAL A 8 -32.65 58.70 -23.80
C VAL A 8 -31.13 58.82 -23.82
N LEU A 9 -30.42 57.77 -23.43
CA LEU A 9 -28.96 57.70 -23.48
C LEU A 9 -28.52 56.57 -24.41
N LEU A 10 -27.87 56.92 -25.54
CA LEU A 10 -27.14 55.93 -26.34
C LEU A 10 -25.82 55.59 -25.66
N VAL A 11 -25.50 54.30 -25.56
CA VAL A 11 -24.17 53.82 -25.18
C VAL A 11 -23.48 53.30 -26.43
N PHE A 12 -22.38 53.94 -26.82
CA PHE A 12 -21.47 53.41 -27.85
C PHE A 12 -20.60 52.32 -27.23
N ILE A 13 -20.65 51.10 -27.80
CA ILE A 13 -19.72 50.04 -27.45
C ILE A 13 -18.44 50.23 -28.26
N ILE A 14 -17.34 50.55 -27.60
CA ILE A 14 -16.00 50.53 -28.19
C ILE A 14 -15.39 49.16 -27.89
N GLY A 15 -15.25 48.33 -28.93
CA GLY A 15 -14.57 47.05 -28.81
C GLY A 15 -13.06 47.23 -28.72
N ILE A 16 -12.44 46.75 -27.63
CA ILE A 16 -10.99 46.62 -27.52
C ILE A 16 -10.61 45.23 -28.04
N PRO A 17 -9.70 45.10 -29.03
CA PRO A 17 -9.21 43.80 -29.46
C PRO A 17 -8.25 43.25 -28.39
N VAL A 18 -8.62 42.12 -27.77
CA VAL A 18 -7.72 41.38 -26.87
C VAL A 18 -6.69 40.64 -27.72
N GLY A 19 -5.49 41.20 -27.83
CA GLY A 19 -4.35 40.53 -28.42
C GLY A 19 -3.75 39.51 -27.44
N CYS A 20 -3.72 38.23 -27.81
CA CYS A 20 -3.10 37.17 -27.00
C CYS A 20 -1.58 37.39 -26.89
N ASN A 21 -1.13 37.94 -25.77
CA ASN A 21 0.28 38.31 -25.56
C ASN A 21 1.15 37.10 -25.14
N ARG A 22 1.28 36.11 -26.03
CA ARG A 22 1.99 34.82 -25.82
C ARG A 22 3.45 34.93 -25.34
N GLN A 23 4.06 36.12 -25.35
CA GLN A 23 5.39 36.33 -24.77
C GLN A 23 5.36 36.37 -23.23
N GLY A 24 4.23 36.72 -22.61
CA GLY A 24 4.15 36.93 -21.16
C GLY A 24 4.18 35.67 -20.29
N GLU A 25 3.85 34.49 -20.84
CA GLU A 25 3.75 33.23 -20.08
C GLU A 25 5.04 32.41 -20.18
N LEU A 26 5.69 32.40 -21.35
CA LEU A 26 6.92 31.64 -21.62
C LEU A 26 8.16 32.14 -20.85
N ASP A 27 8.13 33.37 -20.35
CA ASP A 27 9.26 34.07 -19.71
C ASP A 27 9.05 34.34 -18.20
N GLN A 28 7.98 33.81 -17.59
CA GLN A 28 7.81 33.86 -16.13
C GLN A 28 8.73 32.83 -15.44
N PRO A 29 9.41 33.19 -14.33
CA PRO A 29 10.17 32.24 -13.53
C PRO A 29 9.26 31.17 -12.90
N LEU A 30 9.59 29.91 -13.11
CA LEU A 30 8.97 28.78 -12.45
C LEU A 30 9.53 28.70 -11.02
N THR A 31 8.77 29.23 -10.06
CA THR A 31 9.24 29.58 -8.72
C THR A 31 9.89 28.41 -7.98
N ALA A 32 11.12 28.62 -7.49
CA ALA A 32 11.89 27.60 -6.77
C ALA A 32 11.20 27.15 -5.48
N GLY A 33 10.65 25.93 -5.50
CA GLY A 33 10.01 25.30 -4.35
C GLY A 33 10.98 25.05 -3.19
N LYS A 34 10.43 25.02 -1.96
CA LYS A 34 11.20 24.73 -0.74
C LYS A 34 11.36 23.22 -0.57
N VAL A 35 12.56 22.77 -0.20
CA VAL A 35 12.78 21.38 0.21
C VAL A 35 11.93 21.10 1.47
N ALA A 36 11.09 20.08 1.42
CA ALA A 36 10.15 19.76 2.48
C ALA A 36 10.85 19.14 3.71
N VAL A 37 10.35 19.48 4.90
CA VAL A 37 10.74 18.77 6.13
C VAL A 37 10.01 17.43 6.16
N ALA A 38 10.75 16.35 6.34
CA ALA A 38 10.16 15.03 6.52
C ALA A 38 9.33 14.99 7.82
N TYR A 39 8.03 14.72 7.70
CA TYR A 39 7.19 14.46 8.87
C TYR A 39 7.55 13.09 9.45
N GLU A 40 8.29 13.09 10.56
CA GLU A 40 8.61 11.88 11.31
C GLU A 40 7.32 11.08 11.66
N PHE A 41 7.47 9.77 11.77
CA PHE A 41 6.42 8.92 12.32
C PHE A 41 6.23 9.27 13.80
N ALA A 42 5.02 9.06 14.35
CA ALA A 42 4.85 9.20 15.79
C ALA A 42 5.79 8.22 16.53
N PRO A 43 6.44 8.65 17.62
CA PRO A 43 7.46 7.83 18.27
C PRO A 43 6.84 6.59 18.89
N TYR A 44 7.36 5.41 18.51
CA TYR A 44 6.99 4.15 19.14
C TYR A 44 7.42 4.17 20.61
N LYS A 45 6.45 4.06 21.53
CA LYS A 45 6.66 3.99 22.97
C LYS A 45 6.64 2.53 23.39
N GLU A 46 7.79 1.95 23.71
CA GLU A 46 7.89 0.57 24.16
C GLU A 46 7.20 0.38 25.53
N VAL A 47 6.26 -0.56 25.61
CA VAL A 47 5.59 -0.96 26.85
C VAL A 47 6.36 -2.14 27.46
N ALA A 48 6.87 -1.96 28.68
CA ALA A 48 7.65 -2.98 29.37
C ALA A 48 6.79 -4.20 29.80
N VAL A 49 7.37 -5.40 29.66
CA VAL A 49 6.76 -6.69 29.97
C VAL A 49 7.53 -7.38 31.11
N GLU A 50 6.80 -7.89 32.09
CA GLU A 50 7.31 -8.63 33.25
C GLU A 50 6.94 -10.12 33.19
N GLU A 51 7.37 -10.79 32.12
CA GLU A 51 7.14 -12.21 31.87
C GLU A 51 7.90 -13.10 32.88
N LYS A 52 7.17 -13.74 33.80
CA LYS A 52 7.72 -14.62 34.86
C LYS A 52 6.92 -15.92 35.02
N PRO A 53 6.89 -16.82 34.01
CA PRO A 53 6.10 -18.04 34.07
C PRO A 53 6.44 -18.94 35.27
N SER A 54 5.42 -19.29 36.07
CA SER A 54 5.50 -20.15 37.26
C SER A 54 4.68 -21.44 37.15
N LEU A 55 3.74 -21.49 36.20
CA LEU A 55 2.77 -22.57 35.97
C LEU A 55 3.41 -23.97 35.96
N LYS A 56 2.82 -24.89 36.72
CA LYS A 56 3.24 -26.31 36.74
C LYS A 56 2.67 -27.07 35.53
N PRO A 57 3.42 -28.01 34.92
CA PRO A 57 2.87 -28.90 33.90
C PRO A 57 1.67 -29.71 34.42
N TYR A 58 0.60 -29.71 33.65
CA TYR A 58 -0.60 -30.51 33.88
C TYR A 58 -0.91 -31.40 32.66
N ALA A 59 -1.85 -32.32 32.82
CA ALA A 59 -2.38 -33.14 31.74
C ALA A 59 -3.90 -33.24 31.88
N VAL A 60 -4.61 -33.29 30.76
CA VAL A 60 -6.07 -33.46 30.72
C VAL A 60 -6.40 -34.95 30.93
N ASP A 61 -7.31 -35.26 31.84
CA ASP A 61 -7.81 -36.62 32.06
C ASP A 61 -8.53 -37.11 30.78
N PRO A 62 -8.31 -38.34 30.30
CA PRO A 62 -9.02 -38.88 29.13
C PRO A 62 -10.55 -38.79 29.19
N GLU A 63 -11.16 -38.82 30.38
CA GLU A 63 -12.61 -38.65 30.63
C GLU A 63 -12.98 -37.20 31.02
N LEU A 64 -12.03 -36.26 30.97
CA LEU A 64 -12.18 -34.84 31.34
C LEU A 64 -12.53 -34.57 32.82
N ASN A 65 -12.32 -35.55 33.72
CA ASN A 65 -12.65 -35.44 35.16
C ASN A 65 -11.99 -34.25 35.88
N ASN A 66 -10.89 -33.71 35.35
CA ASN A 66 -10.14 -32.59 35.92
C ASN A 66 -10.38 -31.24 35.21
N VAL A 67 -11.44 -31.13 34.39
CA VAL A 67 -11.87 -29.90 33.72
C VAL A 67 -13.16 -29.40 34.38
N GLU A 68 -13.13 -28.25 35.05
CA GLU A 68 -14.24 -27.78 35.93
C GLU A 68 -15.61 -27.77 35.24
N ASN A 69 -15.65 -27.45 33.94
CA ASN A 69 -16.86 -27.39 33.12
C ASN A 69 -16.99 -28.53 32.09
N GLY A 70 -16.10 -29.52 32.09
CA GLY A 70 -16.01 -30.54 31.03
C GLY A 70 -17.30 -31.33 30.79
N ALA A 71 -18.10 -31.54 31.84
CA ALA A 71 -19.39 -32.22 31.77
C ALA A 71 -20.54 -31.40 31.14
N ARG A 72 -20.33 -30.11 30.84
CA ARG A 72 -21.32 -29.26 30.13
C ARG A 72 -21.32 -29.48 28.62
N PHE A 73 -20.23 -30.00 28.05
CA PHE A 73 -19.99 -30.03 26.61
C PHE A 73 -20.04 -31.45 26.04
N ILE A 74 -20.67 -31.61 24.87
CA ILE A 74 -20.71 -32.89 24.14
C ILE A 74 -19.71 -32.81 22.98
N PHE A 75 -18.51 -33.35 23.21
CA PHE A 75 -17.46 -33.42 22.20
C PHE A 75 -17.61 -34.65 21.30
N SER A 76 -17.21 -34.53 20.02
CA SER A 76 -16.96 -35.72 19.18
C SER A 76 -15.75 -36.50 19.71
N ALA A 77 -15.55 -37.74 19.23
CA ALA A 77 -14.40 -38.55 19.62
C ALA A 77 -13.07 -37.86 19.24
N GLU A 78 -13.05 -37.21 18.07
CA GLU A 78 -11.92 -36.46 17.54
C GLU A 78 -11.66 -35.19 18.35
N ALA A 79 -12.72 -34.43 18.69
CA ALA A 79 -12.61 -33.21 19.49
C ALA A 79 -12.18 -33.50 20.94
N ARG A 80 -12.70 -34.56 21.55
CA ARG A 80 -12.27 -35.02 22.88
C ARG A 80 -10.82 -35.53 22.84
N GLN A 81 -10.43 -36.28 21.82
CA GLN A 81 -9.04 -36.70 21.65
C GLN A 81 -8.10 -35.50 21.45
N ALA A 82 -8.51 -34.47 20.71
CA ALA A 82 -7.74 -33.23 20.56
C ALA A 82 -7.55 -32.52 21.91
N LEU A 83 -8.61 -32.31 22.70
CA LEU A 83 -8.53 -31.75 24.06
C LEU A 83 -7.58 -32.53 24.96
N VAL A 84 -7.70 -33.86 24.99
CA VAL A 84 -6.86 -34.74 25.82
C VAL A 84 -5.38 -34.73 25.37
N THR A 85 -5.12 -34.56 24.07
CA THR A 85 -3.75 -34.59 23.51
C THR A 85 -3.06 -33.23 23.59
N ASN A 86 -3.81 -32.14 23.41
CA ASN A 86 -3.28 -30.80 23.15
C ASN A 86 -3.58 -29.78 24.27
N GLY A 87 -4.55 -30.07 25.15
CA GLY A 87 -5.14 -29.08 26.08
C GLY A 87 -6.22 -28.19 25.44
N PHE A 88 -6.38 -28.22 24.12
CA PHE A 88 -7.37 -27.42 23.38
C PHE A 88 -7.91 -28.16 22.14
N VAL A 89 -9.00 -27.63 21.57
CA VAL A 89 -9.53 -28.02 20.26
C VAL A 89 -10.02 -26.77 19.52
N VAL A 90 -9.89 -26.76 18.19
CA VAL A 90 -10.52 -25.75 17.33
C VAL A 90 -11.76 -26.38 16.70
N LEU A 91 -12.90 -25.69 16.80
CA LEU A 91 -14.19 -26.11 16.25
C LEU A 91 -14.71 -25.02 15.29
N PRO A 92 -15.56 -25.36 14.31
CA PRO A 92 -16.20 -24.35 13.45
C PRO A 92 -17.07 -23.42 14.28
N GLU A 93 -16.83 -22.10 14.18
CA GLU A 93 -17.60 -21.07 14.88
C GLU A 93 -18.20 -20.07 13.88
N PRO A 94 -19.44 -20.35 13.47
CA PRO A 94 -20.67 -19.08 12.59
C PRO A 94 -20.79 -17.62 13.02
N ASN A 95 -20.24 -17.21 14.16
CA ASN A 95 -20.28 -15.82 14.56
C ASN A 95 -19.22 -15.00 13.82
N LEU A 96 -19.66 -13.94 13.14
CA LEU A 96 -18.79 -13.13 12.26
C LEU A 96 -17.76 -12.25 13.01
N GLU A 97 -17.91 -12.10 14.33
CA GLU A 97 -17.16 -11.16 15.16
C GLU A 97 -16.97 -11.72 16.57
N PHE A 98 -15.80 -11.50 17.17
CA PHE A 98 -15.47 -11.96 18.53
C PHE A 98 -16.44 -11.43 19.59
N PHE A 99 -17.00 -10.23 19.41
CA PHE A 99 -17.95 -9.69 20.38
C PHE A 99 -19.22 -10.54 20.50
N TRP A 100 -19.64 -11.21 19.41
CA TRP A 100 -20.72 -12.19 19.51
C TRP A 100 -20.27 -13.32 20.42
N VAL A 101 -19.13 -13.97 20.15
CA VAL A 101 -18.57 -15.07 20.97
C VAL A 101 -18.33 -14.66 22.44
N TYR A 102 -18.16 -13.38 22.74
CA TYR A 102 -17.98 -12.88 24.11
C TYR A 102 -19.29 -12.48 24.80
N GLU A 103 -20.28 -11.97 24.06
CA GLU A 103 -21.66 -11.74 24.53
C GLU A 103 -22.39 -13.07 24.74
N MET A 104 -22.24 -13.97 23.77
CA MET A 104 -22.42 -15.42 23.84
C MET A 104 -21.96 -15.98 25.16
N ASN A 105 -20.65 -15.97 25.44
CA ASN A 105 -20.07 -16.52 26.65
C ASN A 105 -20.45 -15.75 27.94
N ARG A 106 -21.24 -14.68 27.86
CA ARG A 106 -21.71 -13.93 29.04
C ARG A 106 -23.15 -14.29 29.45
N TYR A 107 -24.04 -14.56 28.50
CA TYR A 107 -25.27 -15.31 28.77
C TYR A 107 -24.96 -16.80 28.95
N ASP A 108 -23.97 -17.28 28.19
CA ASP A 108 -23.22 -18.56 28.14
C ASP A 108 -22.98 -19.24 29.50
N ALA A 109 -23.14 -18.49 30.57
CA ALA A 109 -21.95 -17.83 31.06
C ALA A 109 -20.74 -18.81 30.99
N VAL A 110 -19.95 -18.72 29.93
CA VAL A 110 -18.86 -19.66 29.65
C VAL A 110 -17.58 -18.91 30.02
N PRO A 111 -16.60 -19.56 30.65
CA PRO A 111 -15.25 -19.04 30.77
C PRO A 111 -14.72 -18.52 29.43
N ASN A 112 -14.84 -17.22 29.24
CA ASN A 112 -14.52 -16.50 28.01
C ASN A 112 -13.02 -16.63 27.70
N LEU A 113 -12.63 -17.37 26.66
CA LEU A 113 -11.25 -17.41 26.19
C LEU A 113 -10.99 -16.20 25.28
N VAL A 114 -10.30 -15.19 25.82
CA VAL A 114 -9.90 -14.00 25.07
C VAL A 114 -8.55 -14.25 24.42
N THR A 115 -8.57 -14.59 23.13
CA THR A 115 -7.34 -14.79 22.34
C THR A 115 -6.74 -13.47 21.88
N THR A 116 -5.51 -13.55 21.37
CA THR A 116 -4.81 -12.41 20.75
C THR A 116 -5.47 -11.97 19.43
N ASP A 117 -6.10 -12.88 18.70
CA ASP A 117 -6.82 -12.62 17.43
C ASP A 117 -7.89 -11.54 17.61
N ALA A 118 -8.62 -11.56 18.73
CA ALA A 118 -9.69 -10.59 18.99
C ALA A 118 -9.19 -9.14 19.09
N MET A 119 -7.97 -8.93 19.59
CA MET A 119 -7.36 -7.61 19.64
C MET A 119 -6.75 -7.19 18.29
N LEU A 120 -6.17 -8.15 17.54
CA LEU A 120 -5.68 -7.92 16.18
C LEU A 120 -6.82 -7.53 15.23
N HIS A 121 -7.93 -8.27 15.26
CA HIS A 121 -9.11 -8.01 14.43
C HIS A 121 -9.79 -6.68 14.77
N ASN A 122 -9.96 -6.36 16.05
CA ASN A 122 -10.48 -5.05 16.47
C ASN A 122 -9.59 -3.90 15.98
N TYR A 123 -8.26 -4.08 16.00
CA TYR A 123 -7.33 -3.10 15.41
C TYR A 123 -7.48 -3.02 13.88
N HIS A 124 -7.57 -4.14 13.15
CA HIS A 124 -7.81 -4.16 11.70
C HIS A 124 -9.10 -3.42 11.31
N LEU A 125 -10.23 -3.72 11.99
CA LEU A 125 -11.51 -3.05 11.74
C LEU A 125 -11.40 -1.54 11.97
N PHE A 126 -10.70 -1.12 13.03
CA PHE A 126 -10.54 0.29 13.35
C PHE A 126 -9.58 1.00 12.39
N PHE A 127 -8.50 0.33 11.95
CA PHE A 127 -7.61 0.82 10.90
C PHE A 127 -8.34 0.99 9.56
N GLN A 128 -9.16 0.01 9.14
CA GLN A 128 -10.02 0.11 7.96
C GLN A 128 -10.98 1.31 8.09
N HIS A 129 -11.58 1.52 9.26
CA HIS A 129 -12.44 2.67 9.50
C HIS A 129 -11.68 4.00 9.35
N LEU A 130 -10.55 4.15 10.05
CA LEU A 130 -9.71 5.35 10.01
C LEU A 130 -9.26 5.69 8.58
N LEU A 131 -8.73 4.71 7.85
CA LEU A 131 -8.28 4.89 6.47
C LEU A 131 -9.45 5.35 5.58
N LYS A 132 -10.58 4.63 5.60
CA LYS A 132 -11.77 4.98 4.80
C LYS A 132 -12.29 6.39 5.13
N THR A 133 -12.30 6.79 6.40
CA THR A 133 -12.73 8.13 6.83
C THR A 133 -11.76 9.21 6.34
N VAL A 134 -10.45 8.99 6.45
CA VAL A 134 -9.43 9.92 5.93
C VAL A 134 -9.52 10.04 4.39
N GLU A 135 -9.79 8.95 3.69
CA GLU A 135 -10.01 8.95 2.25
C GLU A 135 -11.24 9.78 1.85
N GLU A 136 -12.41 9.46 2.42
CA GLU A 136 -13.67 10.14 2.12
C GLU A 136 -13.67 11.62 2.51
N GLU A 137 -13.18 11.96 3.70
CA GLU A 137 -13.27 13.33 4.24
C GLU A 137 -12.11 14.25 3.86
N LYS A 138 -10.92 13.70 3.57
CA LYS A 138 -9.68 14.50 3.39
C LYS A 138 -9.07 14.30 2.01
N LEU A 139 -8.73 13.06 1.66
CA LEU A 139 -7.93 12.79 0.46
C LEU A 139 -8.73 12.99 -0.83
N ILE A 140 -10.02 12.66 -0.86
CA ILE A 140 -10.85 12.87 -2.06
C ILE A 140 -11.07 14.37 -2.36
N PRO A 141 -11.40 15.24 -1.38
CA PRO A 141 -11.37 16.69 -1.58
C PRO A 141 -10.02 17.21 -2.08
N SER A 142 -8.89 16.85 -1.45
CA SER A 142 -7.56 17.29 -1.88
C SER A 142 -7.18 16.78 -3.27
N LEU A 143 -7.56 15.54 -3.63
CA LEU A 143 -7.31 14.97 -4.95
C LEU A 143 -8.10 15.71 -6.03
N LYS A 144 -9.34 16.12 -5.75
CA LYS A 144 -10.14 16.97 -6.66
C LYS A 144 -9.53 18.36 -6.84
N GLN A 145 -9.04 18.99 -5.77
CA GLN A 145 -8.31 20.28 -5.85
C GLN A 145 -7.03 20.15 -6.69
N LEU A 146 -6.18 19.18 -6.36
CA LEU A 146 -4.92 18.91 -7.07
C LEU A 146 -5.17 18.66 -8.55
N ASN A 147 -6.10 17.75 -8.88
CA ASN A 147 -6.45 17.40 -10.24
C ASN A 147 -6.94 18.61 -11.05
N SER A 148 -7.81 19.45 -10.46
CA SER A 148 -8.31 20.68 -11.10
C SER A 148 -7.17 21.67 -11.39
N GLY A 149 -6.27 21.87 -10.43
CA GLY A 149 -5.10 22.75 -10.61
C GLY A 149 -4.13 22.24 -11.68
N MET A 150 -3.86 20.93 -11.70
CA MET A 150 -2.98 20.33 -12.72
C MET A 150 -3.60 20.34 -14.12
N LEU A 151 -4.92 20.14 -14.25
CA LEU A 151 -5.62 20.25 -15.52
C LEU A 151 -5.49 21.67 -16.10
N LYS A 152 -5.77 22.70 -15.29
CA LYS A 152 -5.65 24.11 -15.70
C LYS A 152 -4.23 24.42 -16.23
N VAL A 153 -3.19 24.03 -15.48
CA VAL A 153 -1.81 24.38 -15.83
C VAL A 153 -1.26 23.54 -16.99
N THR A 154 -1.77 22.33 -17.21
CA THR A 154 -1.38 21.54 -18.39
C THR A 154 -2.06 22.01 -19.69
N MET A 155 -3.22 22.69 -19.61
CA MET A 155 -3.74 23.49 -20.73
C MET A 155 -2.80 24.68 -21.04
N GLU A 156 -2.43 25.45 -20.01
CA GLU A 156 -1.54 26.62 -20.14
C GLU A 156 -0.15 26.23 -20.70
N GLN A 157 0.40 25.08 -20.28
CA GLN A 157 1.63 24.52 -20.85
C GLN A 157 1.48 24.12 -22.32
N LEU A 158 0.35 23.53 -22.72
CA LEU A 158 0.11 23.14 -24.13
C LEU A 158 0.01 24.37 -25.04
N ASP A 159 -0.72 25.41 -24.63
CA ASP A 159 -0.83 26.66 -25.39
C ASP A 159 0.53 27.37 -25.53
N ALA A 160 1.35 27.36 -24.48
CA ALA A 160 2.69 27.96 -24.48
C ALA A 160 3.70 27.19 -25.34
N LEU A 161 3.61 25.85 -25.39
CA LEU A 161 4.57 24.94 -26.06
C LEU A 161 4.12 24.47 -27.46
N ASN A 162 3.02 25.02 -27.98
CA ASN A 162 2.46 24.75 -29.30
C ASN A 162 3.48 25.04 -30.43
N ASN A 163 3.68 24.08 -31.35
CA ASN A 163 4.75 24.05 -32.38
C ASN A 163 6.19 23.90 -31.86
N THR A 164 6.39 23.45 -30.62
CA THR A 164 7.74 23.08 -30.11
C THR A 164 7.91 21.57 -30.03
N ALA A 165 9.17 21.10 -29.83
CA ALA A 165 9.46 19.70 -29.55
C ALA A 165 8.82 19.16 -28.26
N TRP A 166 8.20 20.02 -27.44
CA TRP A 166 7.55 19.67 -26.18
C TRP A 166 6.02 19.64 -26.28
N GLU A 167 5.43 19.95 -27.44
CA GLU A 167 3.96 19.99 -27.60
C GLU A 167 3.30 18.64 -27.30
N ASN A 168 3.86 17.53 -27.84
CA ASN A 168 3.30 16.20 -27.63
C ASN A 168 3.32 15.78 -26.15
N ALA A 169 4.40 16.12 -25.45
CA ALA A 169 4.52 15.92 -24.00
C ALA A 169 3.51 16.73 -23.19
N ALA A 170 3.30 18.00 -23.54
CA ALA A 170 2.26 18.84 -22.92
C ALA A 170 0.84 18.31 -23.21
N ARG A 171 0.58 17.87 -24.44
CA ARG A 171 -0.70 17.29 -24.87
C ARG A 171 -1.00 15.96 -24.17
N ARG A 172 0.02 15.11 -23.96
CA ARG A 172 -0.07 13.89 -23.15
C ARG A 172 -0.41 14.22 -21.69
N ASN A 173 0.21 15.24 -21.11
CA ASN A 173 -0.09 15.68 -19.74
C ASN A 173 -1.54 16.17 -19.62
N LEU A 174 -2.02 16.98 -20.57
CA LEU A 174 -3.42 17.42 -20.61
C LEU A 174 -4.38 16.21 -20.68
N ALA A 175 -4.10 15.23 -21.53
CA ALA A 175 -4.88 14.00 -21.60
C ALA A 175 -4.86 13.23 -20.26
N PHE A 176 -3.70 13.15 -19.60
CA PHE A 176 -3.48 12.40 -18.37
C PHE A 176 -4.31 12.94 -17.19
N PHE A 177 -4.36 14.26 -17.00
CA PHE A 177 -5.23 14.89 -16.01
C PHE A 177 -6.70 14.91 -16.46
N THR A 178 -6.99 14.92 -17.77
CA THR A 178 -8.37 14.81 -18.27
C THR A 178 -8.97 13.43 -17.96
N VAL A 179 -8.23 12.34 -18.17
CA VAL A 179 -8.66 10.96 -17.81
C VAL A 179 -9.03 10.90 -16.33
N ALA A 180 -8.15 11.40 -15.44
CA ALA A 180 -8.44 11.45 -14.01
C ALA A 180 -9.65 12.32 -13.67
N SER A 181 -9.79 13.50 -14.29
CA SER A 181 -10.95 14.39 -14.13
C SER A 181 -12.25 13.68 -14.47
N ARG A 182 -12.30 12.97 -15.61
CA ARG A 182 -13.46 12.21 -16.08
C ARG A 182 -13.84 11.03 -15.19
N ILE A 183 -12.88 10.48 -14.45
CA ILE A 183 -13.12 9.43 -13.45
C ILE A 183 -13.64 10.03 -12.14
N LEU A 184 -13.08 11.16 -11.66
CA LEU A 184 -13.52 11.86 -10.43
C LEU A 184 -14.90 12.54 -10.57
N ASP A 185 -15.25 12.92 -11.78
CA ASP A 185 -16.52 13.54 -12.16
C ASP A 185 -16.91 13.20 -13.62
N PRO A 186 -17.90 12.32 -13.83
CA PRO A 186 -18.44 11.98 -15.14
C PRO A 186 -19.12 13.14 -15.89
N GLN A 187 -19.19 14.37 -15.35
CA GLN A 187 -19.66 15.58 -16.04
C GLN A 187 -18.53 16.54 -16.46
N SER A 188 -17.29 16.33 -16.04
CA SER A 188 -16.16 17.22 -16.37
C SER A 188 -15.87 17.23 -17.87
N THR A 189 -15.58 18.41 -18.45
CA THR A 189 -15.35 18.59 -19.89
C THR A 189 -14.08 17.86 -20.36
N ILE A 190 -14.14 17.25 -21.54
CA ILE A 190 -12.96 16.75 -22.27
C ILE A 190 -12.51 17.84 -23.25
N PRO A 191 -11.26 18.33 -23.22
CA PRO A 191 -10.75 19.26 -24.25
C PRO A 191 -10.66 18.56 -25.61
N GLN A 192 -11.05 19.27 -26.67
CA GLN A 192 -11.11 18.72 -28.03
C GLN A 192 -9.72 18.27 -28.54
N GLU A 193 -8.67 18.91 -28.03
CA GLU A 193 -7.25 18.66 -28.30
C GLU A 193 -6.77 17.25 -27.91
N VAL A 194 -7.55 16.54 -27.08
CA VAL A 194 -7.24 15.22 -26.50
C VAL A 194 -8.45 14.26 -26.51
N GLU A 195 -9.55 14.60 -27.19
CA GLU A 195 -10.83 13.89 -27.01
C GLU A 195 -10.77 12.40 -27.39
N ASP A 196 -10.27 12.07 -28.58
CA ASP A 196 -10.18 10.68 -29.06
C ASP A 196 -9.33 9.80 -28.12
N VAL A 197 -8.20 10.31 -27.65
CA VAL A 197 -7.25 9.55 -26.83
C VAL A 197 -7.73 9.39 -25.38
N VAL A 198 -8.36 10.42 -24.81
CA VAL A 198 -8.99 10.34 -23.48
C VAL A 198 -10.14 9.33 -23.49
N ASN A 199 -10.99 9.34 -24.53
CA ASN A 199 -12.08 8.38 -24.65
C ASN A 199 -11.56 6.95 -24.86
N ALA A 200 -10.50 6.75 -25.65
CA ALA A 200 -9.87 5.43 -25.83
C ALA A 200 -9.30 4.88 -24.51
N GLU A 201 -8.61 5.70 -23.73
CA GLU A 201 -8.04 5.32 -22.43
C GLU A 201 -9.15 5.01 -21.39
N LEU A 202 -10.19 5.84 -21.34
CA LEU A 202 -11.35 5.64 -20.46
C LEU A 202 -12.12 4.36 -20.78
N ASN A 203 -12.23 3.98 -22.06
CA ASN A 203 -12.85 2.71 -22.44
C ASN A 203 -12.07 1.51 -21.88
N LEU A 204 -10.74 1.51 -21.99
CA LEU A 204 -9.89 0.44 -21.43
C LEU A 204 -9.98 0.37 -19.89
N ILE A 205 -10.02 1.51 -19.20
CA ILE A 205 -10.22 1.63 -17.74
C ILE A 205 -11.65 1.23 -17.30
N HIS A 206 -12.63 1.36 -18.19
CA HIS A 206 -14.00 0.93 -17.97
C HIS A 206 -14.17 -0.58 -18.18
N GLU A 207 -13.61 -1.12 -19.26
CA GLU A 207 -13.67 -2.54 -19.60
C GLU A 207 -12.84 -3.42 -18.66
N HIS A 208 -11.64 -2.97 -18.27
CA HIS A 208 -10.77 -3.59 -17.28
C HIS A 208 -10.50 -5.11 -17.47
N GLN A 209 -10.41 -5.59 -18.71
CA GLN A 209 -10.32 -7.03 -19.03
C GLN A 209 -8.91 -7.55 -19.35
N ALA A 210 -7.98 -6.69 -19.78
CA ALA A 210 -6.75 -7.14 -20.41
C ALA A 210 -5.54 -6.22 -20.14
N THR A 211 -4.36 -6.75 -20.42
CA THR A 211 -3.16 -5.94 -20.66
C THR A 211 -3.16 -5.43 -22.09
N ALA A 212 -3.09 -4.11 -22.29
CA ALA A 212 -3.09 -3.49 -23.62
C ALA A 212 -2.09 -2.33 -23.69
N VAL A 213 -1.67 -1.97 -24.91
CA VAL A 213 -0.87 -0.76 -25.16
C VAL A 213 -1.72 0.47 -24.84
N SER A 214 -1.19 1.41 -24.04
CA SER A 214 -1.91 2.65 -23.71
C SER A 214 -1.96 3.59 -24.93
N PRO A 215 -3.17 4.00 -25.38
CA PRO A 215 -3.35 5.07 -26.35
C PRO A 215 -2.61 6.36 -25.97
N LEU A 216 -2.69 6.76 -24.70
CA LEU A 216 -2.14 8.01 -24.18
C LEU A 216 -0.61 8.02 -24.15
N MET A 217 0.03 6.92 -23.73
CA MET A 217 1.49 6.86 -23.75
C MET A 217 2.04 6.80 -25.18
N SER A 218 1.32 6.12 -26.08
CA SER A 218 1.70 6.01 -27.51
C SER A 218 1.47 7.29 -28.34
N MET A 219 0.95 8.37 -27.74
CA MET A 219 0.72 9.65 -28.44
C MET A 219 1.97 10.16 -29.17
N GLY A 220 1.78 10.63 -30.40
CA GLY A 220 2.83 11.16 -31.27
C GLY A 220 3.70 10.11 -31.96
N LYS A 221 3.41 8.81 -31.78
CA LYS A 221 4.20 7.69 -32.33
C LYS A 221 3.29 6.65 -32.98
N THR A 222 3.85 5.80 -33.84
CA THR A 222 3.17 4.57 -34.25
C THR A 222 3.25 3.58 -33.09
N PRO A 223 2.13 3.02 -32.59
CA PRO A 223 2.16 2.04 -31.52
C PRO A 223 2.96 0.80 -31.94
N ASP A 224 3.91 0.38 -31.10
CA ASP A 224 4.73 -0.80 -31.33
C ASP A 224 4.55 -1.82 -30.19
N VAL A 225 4.52 -3.10 -30.55
CA VAL A 225 4.21 -4.18 -29.60
C VAL A 225 5.38 -4.46 -28.65
N LEU A 226 6.61 -4.09 -28.99
CA LEU A 226 7.78 -4.18 -28.12
C LEU A 226 7.97 -2.90 -27.28
N GLU A 227 7.96 -1.74 -27.92
CA GLU A 227 8.41 -0.47 -27.30
C GLU A 227 7.30 0.36 -26.62
N SER A 228 6.05 0.32 -27.08
CA SER A 228 4.97 1.10 -26.44
C SER A 228 4.65 0.57 -25.04
N LEU A 229 4.41 1.49 -24.09
CA LEU A 229 3.96 1.13 -22.76
C LEU A 229 2.63 0.37 -22.81
N LYS A 230 2.55 -0.70 -22.03
CA LYS A 230 1.33 -1.45 -21.76
C LYS A 230 0.88 -1.24 -20.32
N GLU A 231 -0.41 -1.21 -20.10
CA GLU A 231 -1.02 -1.19 -18.78
C GLU A 231 -1.87 -2.45 -18.58
N ASP A 232 -1.88 -2.99 -17.36
CA ASP A 232 -2.80 -4.06 -16.95
C ASP A 232 -4.11 -3.42 -16.47
N TYR A 233 -5.06 -3.25 -17.38
CA TYR A 233 -6.32 -2.59 -17.05
C TYR A 233 -7.17 -3.40 -16.05
N THR A 234 -6.84 -4.67 -15.75
CA THR A 234 -7.52 -5.45 -14.69
C THR A 234 -7.24 -4.90 -13.27
N GLN A 235 -6.25 -4.02 -13.12
CA GLN A 235 -5.98 -3.35 -11.85
C GLN A 235 -7.01 -2.25 -11.49
N TYR A 236 -7.80 -1.77 -12.45
CA TYR A 236 -8.80 -0.71 -12.23
C TYR A 236 -10.14 -1.22 -11.67
N ILE A 237 -10.26 -2.51 -11.35
CA ILE A 237 -11.43 -3.12 -10.70
C ILE A 237 -11.44 -2.75 -9.20
N PRO A 238 -12.41 -1.95 -8.68
CA PRO A 238 -12.48 -1.61 -7.26
C PRO A 238 -12.84 -2.83 -6.40
N ARG A 239 -12.16 -3.00 -5.26
CA ARG A 239 -12.34 -4.13 -4.32
C ARG A 239 -12.37 -3.61 -2.87
N GLY A 240 -12.67 -4.45 -1.88
CA GLY A 240 -12.71 -4.04 -0.47
C GLY A 240 -13.68 -2.89 -0.20
N HIS A 241 -13.32 -1.97 0.71
CA HIS A 241 -14.18 -0.83 1.08
C HIS A 241 -14.43 0.14 -0.08
N TYR A 242 -13.57 0.18 -1.10
CA TYR A 242 -13.75 1.07 -2.25
C TYR A 242 -15.02 0.78 -3.07
N THR A 243 -15.63 -0.40 -2.88
CA THR A 243 -16.92 -0.75 -3.49
C THR A 243 -18.12 -0.02 -2.87
N ARG A 244 -17.98 0.53 -1.65
CA ARG A 244 -19.08 1.07 -0.83
C ARG A 244 -19.72 2.37 -1.35
N SER A 245 -19.05 3.12 -2.23
CA SER A 245 -19.61 4.34 -2.86
C SER A 245 -18.97 4.63 -4.21
N GLU A 246 -19.69 5.30 -5.12
CA GLU A 246 -19.12 5.72 -6.41
C GLU A 246 -17.94 6.70 -6.24
N GLN A 247 -17.99 7.53 -5.19
CA GLN A 247 -16.91 8.43 -4.81
C GLN A 247 -15.61 7.66 -4.48
N LEU A 248 -15.71 6.55 -3.74
CA LEU A 248 -14.56 5.68 -3.46
C LEU A 248 -14.10 4.87 -4.67
N LYS A 249 -15.02 4.39 -5.52
CA LYS A 249 -14.67 3.71 -6.79
C LYS A 249 -13.89 4.64 -7.73
N ALA A 250 -14.32 5.90 -7.83
CA ALA A 250 -13.63 6.94 -8.60
C ALA A 250 -12.23 7.26 -8.02
N TYR A 251 -12.15 7.47 -6.70
CA TYR A 251 -10.88 7.68 -6.01
C TYR A 251 -9.89 6.54 -6.24
N PHE A 252 -10.32 5.29 -6.06
CA PHE A 252 -9.50 4.11 -6.32
C PHE A 252 -8.95 4.10 -7.75
N LYS A 253 -9.82 4.28 -8.76
CA LYS A 253 -9.40 4.28 -10.17
C LYS A 253 -8.39 5.39 -10.49
N VAL A 254 -8.52 6.59 -9.90
CA VAL A 254 -7.54 7.67 -10.11
C VAL A 254 -6.23 7.45 -9.35
N MET A 255 -6.27 6.90 -8.14
CA MET A 255 -5.04 6.53 -7.43
C MET A 255 -4.30 5.37 -8.12
N MET A 256 -5.01 4.44 -8.79
CA MET A 256 -4.38 3.45 -9.67
C MET A 256 -3.77 4.14 -10.91
N TRP A 257 -4.51 5.02 -11.58
CA TRP A 257 -4.03 5.77 -12.75
C TRP A 257 -2.73 6.52 -12.45
N TYR A 258 -2.70 7.30 -11.36
CA TYR A 258 -1.54 8.09 -10.95
C TYR A 258 -0.39 7.27 -10.35
N GLY A 259 -0.68 6.10 -9.77
CA GLY A 259 0.33 5.23 -9.15
C GLY A 259 0.94 4.17 -10.06
N ARG A 260 0.32 3.88 -11.20
CA ARG A 260 0.79 2.86 -12.16
C ARG A 260 1.36 3.44 -13.45
N MET A 261 0.75 4.50 -13.99
CA MET A 261 1.19 5.05 -15.26
C MET A 261 2.60 5.62 -15.14
N THR A 262 3.52 5.07 -15.94
CA THR A 262 4.96 5.24 -15.77
C THR A 262 5.55 5.99 -16.96
N PHE A 263 6.15 7.16 -16.73
CA PHE A 263 6.75 7.98 -17.77
C PHE A 263 8.24 7.64 -17.86
N ARG A 264 8.60 6.71 -18.75
CA ARG A 264 9.86 5.95 -18.76
C ARG A 264 11.03 6.79 -19.24
N ILE A 265 12.17 6.72 -18.53
CA ILE A 265 13.39 7.48 -18.84
C ILE A 265 14.06 7.03 -20.15
N LYS A 266 13.77 5.80 -20.63
CA LYS A 266 14.20 5.38 -21.97
C LYS A 266 13.55 6.17 -23.10
N ASP A 267 12.39 6.79 -22.85
CA ASP A 267 11.66 7.59 -23.82
C ASP A 267 11.80 9.10 -23.49
N GLU A 268 12.48 9.83 -24.37
CA GLU A 268 12.75 11.25 -24.17
C GLU A 268 11.45 12.09 -24.10
N ASP A 269 10.39 11.68 -24.81
CA ASP A 269 9.13 12.44 -24.84
C ASP A 269 8.21 12.11 -23.65
N GLU A 270 8.26 10.88 -23.13
CA GLU A 270 7.69 10.56 -21.80
C GLU A 270 8.45 11.32 -20.70
N THR A 271 9.77 11.45 -20.82
CA THR A 271 10.60 12.22 -19.87
C THR A 271 10.29 13.72 -19.91
N ARG A 272 10.00 14.29 -21.09
CA ARG A 272 9.47 15.67 -21.22
C ARG A 272 8.14 15.82 -20.49
N SER A 273 7.22 14.85 -20.61
CA SER A 273 5.94 14.84 -19.88
C SER A 273 6.17 14.86 -18.37
N ALA A 274 7.09 14.04 -17.86
CA ALA A 274 7.49 14.02 -16.45
C ALA A 274 8.02 15.37 -15.95
N VAL A 275 8.93 16.01 -16.68
CA VAL A 275 9.49 17.33 -16.33
C VAL A 275 8.41 18.41 -16.34
N LEU A 276 7.52 18.42 -17.35
CA LEU A 276 6.40 19.36 -17.38
C LEU A 276 5.42 19.16 -16.21
N MET A 277 5.17 17.92 -15.77
CA MET A 277 4.38 17.66 -14.56
C MET A 277 5.07 18.14 -13.29
N ALA A 278 6.37 17.88 -13.13
CA ALA A 278 7.13 18.36 -11.98
C ALA A 278 7.12 19.90 -11.89
N LEU A 279 7.29 20.60 -13.02
CA LEU A 279 7.22 22.07 -13.09
C LEU A 279 5.80 22.61 -12.86
N ALA A 280 4.78 21.95 -13.41
CA ALA A 280 3.38 22.30 -13.14
C ALA A 280 3.04 22.16 -11.64
N LEU A 281 3.70 21.26 -10.92
CA LEU A 281 3.43 20.98 -9.52
C LEU A 281 4.10 21.97 -8.53
N GLN A 282 5.07 22.78 -8.95
CA GLN A 282 5.88 23.65 -8.06
C GLN A 282 5.14 24.76 -7.30
N GLU A 283 3.89 25.07 -7.66
CA GLU A 283 3.12 26.16 -7.07
C GLU A 283 2.51 25.74 -5.71
N ASP A 284 2.60 26.63 -4.71
CA ASP A 284 2.36 26.32 -3.28
C ASP A 284 1.02 25.57 -3.01
N GLU A 285 -0.10 25.91 -3.67
CA GLU A 285 -1.38 25.21 -3.49
C GLU A 285 -1.35 23.78 -4.03
N ARG A 286 -0.84 23.57 -5.26
CA ARG A 286 -0.77 22.25 -5.90
C ARG A 286 0.27 21.36 -5.25
N GLU A 287 1.44 21.92 -4.93
CA GLU A 287 2.50 21.24 -4.18
C GLU A 287 1.98 20.79 -2.80
N THR A 288 1.27 21.66 -2.09
CA THR A 288 0.68 21.34 -0.78
C THR A 288 -0.40 20.26 -0.89
N ALA A 289 -1.29 20.33 -1.88
CA ALA A 289 -2.32 19.30 -2.08
C ALA A 289 -1.73 17.93 -2.42
N TRP A 290 -0.70 17.88 -3.27
CA TRP A 290 0.04 16.66 -3.60
C TRP A 290 0.78 16.11 -2.37
N ARG A 291 1.55 16.96 -1.68
CA ARG A 291 2.31 16.58 -0.49
C ARG A 291 1.41 16.07 0.63
N TYR A 292 0.23 16.66 0.81
CA TYR A 292 -0.76 16.22 1.79
C TYR A 292 -1.26 14.79 1.49
N ILE A 293 -1.62 14.50 0.24
CA ILE A 293 -2.01 13.14 -0.18
C ILE A 293 -0.83 12.18 -0.06
N TYR A 294 0.36 12.58 -0.51
CA TYR A 294 1.55 11.75 -0.49
C TYR A 294 1.98 11.38 0.94
N HIS A 295 2.15 12.35 1.84
CA HIS A 295 2.55 12.08 3.23
C HIS A 295 1.46 11.39 4.06
N THR A 296 0.18 11.60 3.76
CA THR A 296 -0.91 10.87 4.44
C THR A 296 -0.90 9.41 4.02
N THR A 297 -0.86 9.11 2.73
CA THR A 297 -0.76 7.71 2.24
C THR A 297 0.58 7.06 2.59
N GLN A 298 1.66 7.84 2.73
CA GLN A 298 2.95 7.38 3.23
C GLN A 298 2.86 6.93 4.70
N PHE A 299 2.13 7.67 5.55
CA PHE A 299 1.88 7.27 6.93
C PHE A 299 1.08 5.95 7.02
N PHE A 300 0.16 5.70 6.09
CA PHE A 300 -0.64 4.47 6.08
C PHE A 300 0.02 3.26 5.39
N VAL A 301 0.90 3.45 4.39
CA VAL A 301 1.35 2.36 3.49
C VAL A 301 2.84 2.42 3.12
N GLY A 302 3.57 3.48 3.44
CA GLY A 302 5.00 3.62 3.14
C GLY A 302 5.36 4.51 1.95
N THR A 303 6.65 4.59 1.64
CA THR A 303 7.20 5.43 0.56
C THR A 303 7.10 4.77 -0.82
N SER A 304 7.03 5.57 -1.87
CA SER A 304 7.32 5.13 -3.24
C SER A 304 8.80 4.75 -3.37
N ASP A 305 9.12 3.72 -4.15
CA ASP A 305 10.48 3.50 -4.69
C ASP A 305 10.58 3.81 -6.19
N ASP A 306 9.47 4.16 -6.85
CA ASP A 306 9.47 4.83 -8.15
C ASP A 306 10.00 6.27 -8.01
N PRO A 307 10.84 6.77 -8.94
CA PRO A 307 11.12 8.18 -9.10
C PRO A 307 9.86 9.04 -9.24
N GLY A 308 9.84 10.20 -8.57
CA GLY A 308 8.69 11.10 -8.56
C GLY A 308 9.08 12.57 -8.65
N TYR A 309 8.25 13.41 -8.04
CA TYR A 309 8.37 14.87 -8.10
C TYR A 309 9.69 15.39 -7.54
N GLN A 310 10.17 14.84 -6.43
CA GLN A 310 11.33 15.37 -5.72
C GLN A 310 12.64 15.09 -6.47
N GLU A 311 12.82 13.86 -6.97
CA GLU A 311 14.01 13.44 -7.72
C GLU A 311 14.16 14.24 -9.03
N TYR A 312 13.04 14.45 -9.74
CA TYR A 312 13.01 15.27 -10.94
C TYR A 312 13.29 16.74 -10.63
N LEU A 313 12.65 17.32 -9.60
CA LEU A 313 12.86 18.72 -9.22
C LEU A 313 14.30 19.01 -8.78
N GLU A 314 14.94 18.11 -8.02
CA GLU A 314 16.35 18.27 -7.64
C GLU A 314 17.28 18.38 -8.85
N ILE A 315 17.08 17.54 -9.87
CA ILE A 315 17.92 17.50 -11.06
C ILE A 315 17.59 18.69 -11.99
N ILE A 316 16.31 19.06 -12.14
CA ILE A 316 15.88 20.29 -12.82
C ILE A 316 16.63 21.51 -12.21
N ASN A 317 16.58 21.66 -10.88
CA ASN A 317 17.23 22.77 -10.18
C ASN A 317 18.77 22.74 -10.34
N ARG A 318 19.40 21.56 -10.36
CA ARG A 318 20.86 21.40 -10.50
C ARG A 318 21.37 21.68 -11.92
N VAL A 319 20.56 21.40 -12.94
CA VAL A 319 20.92 21.57 -14.36
C VAL A 319 20.54 22.96 -14.88
N TYR A 320 19.32 23.43 -14.59
CA TYR A 320 18.78 24.67 -15.15
C TYR A 320 18.85 25.89 -14.22
N GLY A 321 18.95 25.68 -12.90
CA GLY A 321 18.90 26.73 -11.89
C GLY A 321 17.47 27.20 -11.51
N PRO A 322 17.34 28.02 -10.45
CA PRO A 322 16.06 28.44 -9.87
C PRO A 322 15.27 29.48 -10.67
N GLU A 323 15.82 29.97 -11.79
CA GLU A 323 15.20 30.94 -12.70
C GLU A 323 14.80 30.29 -14.04
N LEU A 324 14.40 29.02 -14.00
CA LEU A 324 13.94 28.29 -15.18
C LEU A 324 12.62 28.86 -15.70
N THR A 325 12.50 28.99 -17.02
CA THR A 325 11.27 29.35 -17.73
C THR A 325 10.95 28.29 -18.79
N LEU A 326 9.69 28.20 -19.23
CA LEU A 326 9.30 27.28 -20.31
C LEU A 326 10.02 27.58 -21.64
N ARG A 327 10.38 28.84 -21.90
CA ARG A 327 11.25 29.19 -23.05
C ARG A 327 12.62 28.54 -22.92
N LYS A 328 13.29 28.72 -21.78
CA LYS A 328 14.63 28.15 -21.55
C LYS A 328 14.60 26.63 -21.65
N LEU A 329 13.62 25.98 -21.02
CA LEU A 329 13.42 24.52 -21.07
C LEU A 329 13.29 23.98 -22.50
N SER A 330 12.49 24.66 -23.33
CA SER A 330 12.15 24.18 -24.68
C SER A 330 13.17 24.54 -25.77
N SER A 331 14.13 25.44 -25.49
CA SER A 331 15.16 25.84 -26.45
C SER A 331 16.60 25.42 -26.10
N ASP A 332 16.90 25.17 -24.82
CA ASP A 332 18.27 24.85 -24.37
C ASP A 332 18.56 23.35 -24.46
N GLN A 333 18.93 22.89 -25.67
CA GLN A 333 19.21 21.48 -25.94
C GLN A 333 20.46 20.96 -25.19
N GLU A 334 21.40 21.82 -24.81
CA GLU A 334 22.61 21.42 -24.06
C GLU A 334 22.24 21.07 -22.61
N GLN A 335 21.51 21.97 -21.91
CA GLN A 335 20.97 21.65 -20.59
C GLN A 335 19.97 20.50 -20.64
N TRP A 336 19.20 20.33 -21.73
CA TRP A 336 18.30 19.19 -21.88
C TRP A 336 19.05 17.85 -22.01
N GLN A 337 20.12 17.77 -22.81
CA GLN A 337 20.92 16.54 -22.87
C GLN A 337 21.63 16.26 -21.55
N ARG A 338 22.14 17.29 -20.85
CA ARG A 338 22.68 17.13 -19.49
C ARG A 338 21.62 16.65 -18.49
N PHE A 339 20.39 17.13 -18.58
CA PHE A 339 19.27 16.59 -17.78
C PHE A 339 19.04 15.12 -18.09
N MET A 340 19.01 14.73 -19.37
CA MET A 340 18.87 13.33 -19.80
C MET A 340 20.07 12.44 -19.41
N GLU A 341 21.27 13.00 -19.20
CA GLU A 341 22.40 12.29 -18.60
C GLU A 341 22.22 12.11 -17.09
N GLU A 342 21.95 13.18 -16.34
CA GLU A 342 21.80 13.11 -14.88
C GLU A 342 20.60 12.24 -14.46
N ILE A 343 19.43 12.38 -15.12
CA ILE A 343 18.20 11.64 -14.78
C ILE A 343 18.34 10.13 -14.99
N ARG A 344 19.17 9.68 -15.94
CA ARG A 344 19.43 8.23 -16.17
C ARG A 344 20.17 7.57 -15.02
N THR A 345 20.91 8.35 -14.22
CA THR A 345 21.71 7.84 -13.08
C THR A 345 20.91 7.64 -11.79
N ILE A 346 19.65 8.12 -11.71
CA ILE A 346 18.80 7.90 -10.53
C ILE A 346 18.51 6.41 -10.35
N LYS A 347 18.31 5.97 -9.11
CA LYS A 347 17.93 4.59 -8.79
C LYS A 347 16.53 4.29 -9.38
N GLY A 348 16.37 3.17 -10.09
CA GLY A 348 15.04 2.66 -10.45
C GLY A 348 14.31 1.97 -9.30
N PRO A 349 13.01 1.66 -9.47
CA PRO A 349 12.25 0.86 -8.51
C PRO A 349 12.82 -0.57 -8.42
N ALA A 350 12.85 -1.11 -7.20
CA ALA A 350 13.28 -2.46 -6.90
C ALA A 350 12.21 -3.50 -7.27
N ILE A 351 10.93 -3.10 -7.26
CA ILE A 351 9.78 -3.92 -7.67
C ILE A 351 9.39 -3.54 -9.11
N ASN A 352 9.21 -4.51 -10.01
CA ASN A 352 8.53 -4.22 -11.27
C ASN A 352 7.01 -4.30 -11.09
N SER A 353 6.31 -3.25 -11.52
CA SER A 353 4.86 -3.13 -11.48
C SER A 353 4.22 -2.85 -12.86
N ILE A 354 4.99 -2.87 -13.96
CA ILE A 354 4.48 -2.76 -15.34
C ILE A 354 4.73 -4.03 -16.19
N PRO A 355 3.89 -4.33 -17.19
CA PRO A 355 4.10 -5.45 -18.11
C PRO A 355 5.32 -5.23 -19.02
N ILE A 356 6.32 -6.10 -18.90
CA ILE A 356 7.52 -6.18 -19.76
C ILE A 356 7.69 -7.60 -20.33
N PHE A 357 8.53 -7.76 -21.35
CA PHE A 357 8.80 -9.06 -21.96
C PHE A 357 9.77 -9.93 -21.15
N ASP A 358 9.87 -11.18 -21.61
CA ASP A 358 10.92 -12.13 -21.25
C ASP A 358 12.33 -11.52 -21.37
N ALA A 359 13.26 -11.92 -20.49
CA ALA A 359 14.64 -11.43 -20.49
C ALA A 359 15.42 -11.76 -21.77
N SER A 360 14.98 -12.76 -22.55
CA SER A 360 15.52 -13.06 -23.90
C SER A 360 15.19 -12.00 -24.95
N ILE A 361 14.20 -11.14 -24.70
CA ILE A 361 13.78 -10.05 -25.59
C ILE A 361 14.17 -8.69 -24.99
N GLN A 362 13.89 -8.49 -23.70
CA GLN A 362 14.21 -7.27 -22.95
C GLN A 362 15.07 -7.64 -21.73
N PRO A 363 16.41 -7.78 -21.87
CA PRO A 363 17.27 -8.28 -20.79
C PRO A 363 17.43 -7.30 -19.63
N ASP A 364 17.68 -6.02 -19.92
CA ASP A 364 17.79 -4.99 -18.89
C ASP A 364 16.41 -4.65 -18.32
N ARG A 365 16.19 -5.00 -17.06
CA ARG A 365 14.92 -4.74 -16.36
C ARG A 365 14.79 -3.28 -15.95
N GLU A 366 15.89 -2.66 -15.55
CA GLU A 366 15.87 -1.31 -14.98
C GLU A 366 15.68 -0.26 -16.09
N TYR A 367 16.29 -0.48 -17.26
CA TYR A 367 16.10 0.35 -18.45
C TYR A 367 14.63 0.40 -18.93
N GLU A 368 13.90 -0.72 -18.86
CA GLU A 368 12.51 -0.81 -19.30
C GLU A 368 11.52 -0.15 -18.34
N ILE A 369 11.75 -0.25 -17.02
CA ILE A 369 10.76 0.13 -16.00
C ILE A 369 11.03 1.48 -15.32
N LYS A 370 12.28 1.98 -15.36
CA LYS A 370 12.64 3.23 -14.68
C LYS A 370 11.94 4.42 -15.33
N GLY A 371 11.08 5.08 -14.58
CA GLY A 371 10.33 6.24 -15.03
C GLY A 371 9.75 7.06 -13.88
N PHE A 372 9.24 8.24 -14.20
CA PHE A 372 8.49 9.07 -13.28
C PHE A 372 7.09 8.51 -13.03
N ARG A 373 6.60 8.61 -11.80
CA ARG A 373 5.18 8.44 -11.46
C ARG A 373 4.63 9.62 -10.68
N PHE A 374 3.39 10.01 -10.98
CA PHE A 374 2.75 11.15 -10.32
C PHE A 374 2.37 10.86 -8.86
N MET A 375 1.93 9.64 -8.55
CA MET A 375 1.67 9.15 -7.18
C MET A 375 2.11 7.68 -7.01
N GLY A 376 3.38 7.38 -7.32
CA GLY A 376 3.92 6.01 -7.41
C GLY A 376 3.48 5.02 -6.31
N GLN A 377 3.27 3.76 -6.67
CA GLN A 377 2.84 2.72 -5.74
C GLN A 377 3.88 2.51 -4.63
N ARG A 378 3.44 2.03 -3.46
CA ARG A 378 4.31 1.97 -2.27
C ARG A 378 5.17 0.70 -2.26
N TYR A 379 6.40 0.86 -1.78
CA TYR A 379 7.39 -0.19 -1.63
C TYR A 379 7.05 -1.11 -0.45
N THR A 380 7.21 -2.42 -0.61
CA THR A 380 6.81 -3.44 0.39
C THR A 380 7.81 -4.62 0.39
N VAL A 381 8.12 -5.23 1.56
CA VAL A 381 9.12 -6.34 1.58
C VAL A 381 8.63 -7.50 0.74
N ASP A 382 7.34 -7.84 0.80
CA ASP A 382 6.85 -9.03 0.12
C ASP A 382 7.12 -8.96 -1.38
N ALA A 383 6.88 -7.80 -1.99
CA ALA A 383 7.01 -7.62 -3.41
C ALA A 383 8.48 -7.62 -3.82
N ASP A 384 9.39 -7.11 -3.00
CA ASP A 384 10.84 -7.25 -3.21
C ASP A 384 11.32 -8.71 -3.05
N ILE A 385 10.85 -9.43 -2.00
CA ILE A 385 11.12 -10.86 -1.79
C ILE A 385 10.58 -11.68 -2.96
N PHE A 386 9.33 -11.48 -3.37
CA PHE A 386 8.71 -12.18 -4.49
C PHE A 386 9.40 -11.86 -5.79
N GLN A 387 9.67 -10.58 -6.06
CA GLN A 387 10.31 -10.15 -7.29
C GLN A 387 11.62 -10.93 -7.51
N ARG A 388 12.41 -11.13 -6.45
CA ARG A 388 13.69 -11.86 -6.43
C ARG A 388 13.57 -13.39 -6.48
N LEU A 389 12.36 -13.94 -6.30
CA LEU A 389 12.07 -15.38 -6.20
C LEU A 389 11.12 -15.90 -7.28
N ILE A 390 10.64 -15.05 -8.19
CA ILE A 390 9.84 -15.43 -9.36
C ILE A 390 10.67 -15.38 -10.65
N TYR A 391 10.07 -15.90 -11.72
CA TYR A 391 10.66 -15.94 -13.04
C TYR A 391 11.19 -14.56 -13.48
N ARG A 392 12.34 -14.58 -14.18
CA ARG A 392 13.24 -13.45 -14.52
C ARG A 392 14.39 -13.23 -13.54
N GLU A 393 14.12 -13.22 -12.24
CA GLU A 393 15.21 -13.24 -11.23
C GLU A 393 15.63 -14.70 -10.91
N VAL A 394 14.68 -15.62 -11.04
CA VAL A 394 14.86 -17.08 -10.98
C VAL A 394 14.63 -17.68 -12.38
N GLY A 395 15.46 -18.66 -12.75
CA GLY A 395 15.40 -19.38 -14.02
C GLY A 395 14.41 -20.55 -13.99
N GLU A 396 14.52 -21.45 -14.97
CA GLU A 396 13.68 -22.65 -15.08
C GLU A 396 14.14 -23.76 -14.12
N ASN A 397 13.26 -24.72 -13.83
CA ASN A 397 13.60 -25.95 -13.10
C ASN A 397 14.08 -27.07 -14.07
N PRO A 398 14.50 -28.26 -13.58
CA PRO A 398 14.99 -29.35 -14.43
C PRO A 398 13.95 -29.93 -15.42
N ALA A 399 12.67 -29.56 -15.30
CA ALA A 399 11.61 -29.92 -16.24
C ALA A 399 11.31 -28.82 -17.28
N GLY A 400 11.98 -27.66 -17.21
CA GLY A 400 11.73 -26.50 -18.09
C GLY A 400 10.56 -25.62 -17.62
N GLU A 401 10.08 -25.79 -16.39
CA GLU A 401 8.96 -25.01 -15.85
C GLU A 401 9.43 -23.66 -15.29
N ARG A 402 8.55 -22.66 -15.30
CA ARG A 402 8.83 -21.26 -14.90
C ARG A 402 8.06 -20.87 -13.65
N ARG A 403 8.75 -20.29 -12.67
CA ARG A 403 8.17 -19.85 -11.40
C ARG A 403 7.43 -18.52 -11.54
N VAL A 404 6.33 -18.50 -12.30
CA VAL A 404 5.61 -17.27 -12.68
C VAL A 404 4.75 -16.64 -11.58
N LEU A 405 4.58 -17.32 -10.45
CA LEU A 405 3.92 -16.81 -9.24
C LEU A 405 4.77 -17.12 -8.00
N PRO A 406 4.76 -16.24 -6.99
CA PRO A 406 5.36 -16.54 -5.70
C PRO A 406 4.51 -17.51 -4.89
N LYS A 407 5.07 -18.06 -3.82
CA LYS A 407 4.35 -18.85 -2.81
C LYS A 407 4.44 -18.17 -1.45
N GLY A 408 3.43 -18.35 -0.61
CA GLY A 408 3.46 -17.84 0.77
C GLY A 408 4.66 -18.27 1.57
N LEU A 409 5.13 -19.50 1.34
CA LEU A 409 6.31 -20.10 1.95
C LEU A 409 7.63 -19.37 1.62
N ASP A 410 7.69 -18.59 0.53
CA ASP A 410 8.90 -17.83 0.14
C ASP A 410 9.33 -16.89 1.26
N ILE A 411 8.34 -16.29 1.92
CA ILE A 411 8.55 -15.20 2.85
C ILE A 411 9.03 -15.71 4.22
N PRO A 412 8.39 -16.72 4.87
CA PRO A 412 8.99 -17.36 6.02
C PRO A 412 10.40 -17.84 5.72
N THR A 413 10.63 -18.43 4.54
CA THR A 413 11.97 -18.89 4.16
C THR A 413 12.97 -17.74 4.13
N ALA A 414 12.66 -16.65 3.43
CA ALA A 414 13.52 -15.47 3.35
C ALA A 414 13.80 -14.83 4.71
N LEU A 415 12.84 -14.90 5.65
CA LEU A 415 13.01 -14.46 7.04
C LEU A 415 13.67 -15.49 7.97
N GLY A 416 14.09 -16.65 7.42
CA GLY A 416 14.92 -17.65 8.10
C GLY A 416 14.26 -19.01 8.36
N SER A 417 13.02 -19.24 7.91
CA SER A 417 12.20 -20.37 8.35
C SER A 417 12.76 -21.71 7.93
N ALA A 418 13.28 -22.44 8.91
CA ALA A 418 13.86 -23.76 8.73
C ALA A 418 12.85 -24.75 8.13
N GLU A 419 11.59 -24.70 8.57
CA GLU A 419 10.54 -25.59 8.05
C GLU A 419 9.94 -25.09 6.74
N ALA A 420 9.84 -23.78 6.49
CA ALA A 420 9.42 -23.30 5.15
C ALA A 420 10.41 -23.73 4.08
N LYS A 421 11.71 -23.67 4.42
CA LYS A 421 12.83 -24.19 3.64
C LYS A 421 12.74 -25.71 3.42
N VAL A 422 12.06 -26.46 4.29
CA VAL A 422 11.72 -27.87 4.09
C VAL A 422 10.52 -28.00 3.14
N ILE A 423 9.38 -27.37 3.43
CA ILE A 423 8.17 -27.52 2.59
C ILE A 423 8.42 -27.04 1.14
N LEU A 424 9.17 -25.95 0.93
CA LEU A 424 9.56 -25.50 -0.42
C LEU A 424 10.57 -26.41 -1.12
N LYS A 425 11.40 -27.15 -0.37
CA LYS A 425 12.25 -28.20 -0.96
C LYS A 425 11.42 -29.39 -1.40
N ASP A 426 10.49 -29.82 -0.55
CA ASP A 426 9.58 -30.94 -0.81
C ASP A 426 8.60 -30.62 -1.96
N MET A 427 8.20 -29.35 -2.11
CA MET A 427 7.45 -28.83 -3.26
C MET A 427 8.30 -28.59 -4.53
N GLY A 428 9.62 -28.71 -4.46
CA GLY A 428 10.53 -28.55 -5.60
C GLY A 428 10.94 -27.11 -5.95
N ASP A 429 10.52 -26.07 -5.23
CA ASP A 429 10.89 -24.67 -5.51
C ASP A 429 12.41 -24.43 -5.46
N TYR A 430 13.11 -25.16 -4.59
CA TYR A 430 14.58 -25.14 -4.53
C TYR A 430 15.29 -25.76 -5.75
N GLN A 431 14.56 -26.31 -6.73
CA GLN A 431 15.13 -26.85 -7.96
C GLN A 431 15.22 -25.83 -9.11
N TYR A 432 14.53 -24.68 -9.00
CA TYR A 432 14.59 -23.63 -10.01
C TYR A 432 15.96 -22.93 -9.99
N GLN A 433 16.57 -22.74 -11.15
CA GLN A 433 17.91 -22.16 -11.27
C GLN A 433 17.99 -20.78 -10.60
N GLY A 434 18.95 -20.57 -9.70
CA GLY A 434 19.11 -19.29 -9.01
C GLY A 434 18.17 -19.07 -7.81
N TYR A 435 17.15 -19.92 -7.59
CA TYR A 435 16.29 -19.81 -6.41
C TYR A 435 17.07 -20.03 -5.10
N PRO A 436 17.93 -21.07 -4.95
CA PRO A 436 18.74 -21.23 -3.75
C PRO A 436 19.66 -20.03 -3.50
N GLU A 437 20.35 -19.55 -4.54
CA GLU A 437 21.32 -18.46 -4.44
C GLU A 437 20.64 -17.10 -4.19
N ASN A 438 19.48 -16.83 -4.79
CA ASN A 438 18.70 -15.63 -4.51
C ASN A 438 18.06 -15.68 -3.13
N MET A 439 17.60 -16.86 -2.69
CA MET A 439 17.11 -17.05 -1.33
C MET A 439 18.22 -16.87 -0.30
N GLU A 440 19.47 -17.31 -0.56
CA GLU A 440 20.60 -17.04 0.33
C GLU A 440 21.06 -15.57 0.27
N LYS A 441 21.05 -14.92 -0.91
CA LYS A 441 21.24 -13.46 -1.01
C LYS A 441 20.17 -12.69 -0.25
N LEU A 442 18.92 -13.15 -0.26
CA LEU A 442 17.82 -12.60 0.53
C LEU A 442 18.06 -12.82 2.02
N GLN A 443 18.20 -14.07 2.48
CA GLN A 443 18.49 -14.41 3.88
C GLN A 443 19.69 -13.61 4.42
N LYS A 444 20.72 -13.40 3.60
CA LYS A 444 21.87 -12.54 3.92
C LYS A 444 21.50 -11.05 3.94
N TYR A 445 20.94 -10.50 2.88
CA TYR A 445 20.56 -9.07 2.78
C TYR A 445 19.63 -8.68 3.94
N LEU A 446 18.59 -9.47 4.17
CA LEU A 446 17.60 -9.29 5.22
C LEU A 446 18.21 -9.48 6.63
N GLY A 447 19.21 -10.36 6.79
CA GLY A 447 20.01 -10.49 8.00
C GLY A 447 21.07 -9.40 8.22
N GLU A 448 21.44 -8.66 7.16
CA GLU A 448 22.35 -7.50 7.19
C GLU A 448 21.59 -6.15 7.29
N LEU A 449 20.26 -6.15 7.15
CA LEU A 449 19.42 -4.97 7.34
C LEU A 449 19.49 -4.47 8.79
N LYS A 450 19.66 -3.16 8.95
CA LYS A 450 19.58 -2.51 10.26
C LYS A 450 18.11 -2.48 10.73
N PRO A 451 17.83 -2.48 12.05
CA PRO A 451 16.47 -2.39 12.58
C PRO A 451 15.65 -1.20 12.04
N SER A 452 16.31 -0.09 11.72
CA SER A 452 15.69 1.10 11.13
C SER A 452 15.22 0.94 9.67
N GLN A 453 15.67 -0.09 8.95
CA GLN A 453 15.32 -0.35 7.54
C GLN A 453 14.13 -1.31 7.44
N TRP A 454 14.08 -2.30 8.32
CA TRP A 454 12.88 -3.13 8.52
C TRP A 454 11.66 -2.30 8.95
N ASN A 455 11.88 -1.27 9.76
CA ASN A 455 10.81 -0.46 10.33
C ASN A 455 10.45 0.78 9.47
N GLN A 456 10.84 0.81 8.18
CA GLN A 456 10.72 2.01 7.33
C GLN A 456 9.28 2.31 6.88
N ASP A 457 8.41 1.30 6.84
CA ASP A 457 6.97 1.42 6.58
C ASP A 457 6.19 0.24 7.21
N LEU A 458 4.86 0.33 7.20
CA LEU A 458 4.01 -0.67 7.87
C LEU A 458 4.08 -2.05 7.22
N TYR A 459 4.31 -2.14 5.91
CA TYR A 459 4.46 -3.43 5.24
C TYR A 459 5.81 -4.05 5.61
N TRP A 460 6.89 -3.27 5.49
CA TRP A 460 8.23 -3.74 5.86
C TRP A 460 8.31 -4.21 7.31
N ASN A 461 7.61 -3.52 8.21
CA ASN A 461 7.59 -3.82 9.63
C ASN A 461 6.66 -5.00 10.00
N TRP A 462 5.47 -5.12 9.38
CA TRP A 462 4.62 -6.32 9.56
C TRP A 462 5.40 -7.56 9.13
N LEU A 463 6.08 -7.51 7.98
CA LEU A 463 6.85 -8.66 7.54
C LEU A 463 8.06 -8.95 8.44
N HIS A 464 8.83 -7.95 8.86
CA HIS A 464 9.89 -8.12 9.86
C HIS A 464 9.39 -8.78 11.16
N THR A 465 8.18 -8.45 11.59
CA THR A 465 7.55 -9.01 12.79
C THR A 465 7.37 -10.54 12.72
N LEU A 466 7.39 -11.13 11.51
CA LEU A 466 7.27 -12.57 11.31
C LEU A 466 8.63 -13.32 11.41
N CYS A 467 9.78 -12.64 11.34
CA CYS A 467 11.12 -13.26 11.50
C CYS A 467 11.27 -14.20 12.71
N PRO A 468 10.69 -13.95 13.91
CA PRO A 468 10.81 -14.87 15.04
C PRO A 468 10.13 -16.22 14.82
N LEU A 469 9.08 -16.29 13.99
CA LEU A 469 8.34 -17.51 13.61
C LEU A 469 9.13 -18.38 12.61
N ALA A 470 10.28 -17.88 12.15
CA ALA A 470 11.20 -18.58 11.26
C ALA A 470 12.29 -19.36 12.03
N ARG A 471 12.63 -18.98 13.27
CA ARG A 471 13.75 -19.59 13.99
C ARG A 471 13.41 -21.03 14.43
N GLN A 472 14.41 -21.92 14.37
CA GLN A 472 14.31 -23.22 15.03
C GLN A 472 14.71 -23.04 16.50
N VAL A 473 13.77 -23.27 17.43
CA VAL A 473 14.04 -23.21 18.87
C VAL A 473 14.68 -24.49 19.39
N THR A 474 15.44 -24.38 20.49
CA THR A 474 16.31 -25.43 21.02
C THR A 474 16.03 -25.71 22.49
N GLU A 475 16.77 -26.66 23.08
CA GLU A 475 16.77 -26.96 24.52
C GLU A 475 16.81 -25.68 25.37
N GLY A 476 15.95 -25.62 26.40
CA GLY A 476 15.64 -24.41 27.17
C GLY A 476 14.25 -23.83 26.86
N TYR A 477 13.68 -24.13 25.68
CA TYR A 477 12.26 -23.86 25.37
C TYR A 477 11.35 -25.03 25.85
N PRO A 478 10.04 -24.80 26.03
CA PRO A 478 9.08 -25.87 26.30
C PRO A 478 9.22 -27.04 25.31
N SER A 479 9.17 -28.28 25.80
CA SER A 479 9.53 -29.48 25.02
C SER A 479 8.65 -29.71 23.78
N PHE A 480 7.41 -29.24 23.80
CA PHE A 480 6.52 -29.27 22.63
C PHE A 480 6.95 -28.29 21.53
N MET A 481 7.79 -27.28 21.80
CA MET A 481 8.31 -26.33 20.81
C MET A 481 9.58 -26.83 20.10
N CYS A 482 10.36 -27.69 20.75
CA CYS A 482 11.67 -28.15 20.29
C CYS A 482 11.60 -29.27 19.22
N ASN A 483 10.48 -29.42 18.51
CA ASN A 483 10.25 -30.50 17.54
C ASN A 483 9.69 -29.99 16.21
N GLN A 484 9.68 -30.86 15.20
CA GLN A 484 9.28 -30.47 13.84
C GLN A 484 7.80 -30.11 13.71
N ALA A 485 6.89 -30.69 14.51
CA ALA A 485 5.47 -30.32 14.47
C ALA A 485 5.27 -28.87 14.92
N TRP A 486 6.07 -28.37 15.87
CA TRP A 486 6.05 -26.96 16.23
C TRP A 486 6.77 -26.07 15.22
N ALA A 487 7.86 -26.52 14.60
CA ALA A 487 8.43 -25.79 13.46
C ALA A 487 7.41 -25.65 12.31
N ARG A 488 6.54 -26.65 12.11
CA ARG A 488 5.37 -26.61 11.21
C ARG A 488 4.26 -25.69 11.70
N LYS A 489 4.00 -25.63 13.02
CA LYS A 489 3.09 -24.63 13.62
C LYS A 489 3.60 -23.22 13.39
N GLU A 490 4.85 -22.91 13.75
CA GLU A 490 5.42 -21.56 13.64
C GLU A 490 5.47 -21.11 12.18
N LEU A 491 5.80 -22.04 11.27
CA LEU A 491 5.60 -21.83 9.83
C LEU A 491 4.14 -21.52 9.49
N ASN A 492 3.17 -22.27 10.03
CA ASN A 492 1.76 -22.02 9.74
C ASN A 492 1.27 -20.68 10.33
N THR A 493 1.77 -20.26 11.51
CA THR A 493 1.54 -18.92 12.07
C THR A 493 2.18 -17.85 11.19
N PHE A 494 3.39 -18.09 10.67
CA PHE A 494 4.02 -17.18 9.70
C PHE A 494 3.14 -17.08 8.45
N LEU A 495 2.77 -18.22 7.85
CA LEU A 495 1.93 -18.28 6.65
C LEU A 495 0.58 -17.60 6.89
N GLY A 496 -0.01 -17.76 8.07
CA GLY A 496 -1.23 -17.07 8.49
C GLY A 496 -1.06 -15.56 8.37
N SER A 497 -0.13 -14.97 9.12
CA SER A 497 0.02 -13.52 9.14
C SER A 497 0.70 -12.93 7.90
N TRP A 498 1.45 -13.73 7.14
CA TRP A 498 1.83 -13.39 5.77
C TRP A 498 0.60 -13.38 4.84
N THR A 499 -0.34 -14.33 5.00
CA THR A 499 -1.58 -14.39 4.19
C THR A 499 -2.53 -13.25 4.57
N GLU A 500 -2.64 -12.90 5.85
CA GLU A 500 -3.32 -11.68 6.33
C GLU A 500 -2.71 -10.43 5.67
N LEU A 501 -1.38 -10.32 5.64
CA LEU A 501 -0.70 -9.21 4.99
C LEU A 501 -0.86 -9.24 3.44
N LYS A 502 -1.07 -10.40 2.81
CA LYS A 502 -1.53 -10.53 1.41
C LYS A 502 -3.03 -10.26 1.22
N HIS A 503 -3.83 -10.40 2.26
CA HIS A 503 -5.25 -10.06 2.28
C HIS A 503 -5.44 -8.56 2.44
N ASP A 504 -4.68 -7.90 3.31
CA ASP A 504 -4.75 -6.44 3.47
C ASP A 504 -4.06 -5.72 2.29
N SER A 505 -3.22 -6.43 1.52
CA SER A 505 -2.75 -6.02 0.18
C SER A 505 -3.49 -6.65 -1.02
N ILE A 506 -4.67 -7.27 -0.84
CA ILE A 506 -5.49 -7.95 -1.89
C ILE A 506 -5.87 -7.06 -3.09
N LEU A 507 -5.88 -5.75 -2.88
CA LEU A 507 -6.14 -4.79 -3.94
C LEU A 507 -4.96 -4.70 -4.92
N TYR A 508 -3.77 -4.95 -4.41
CA TYR A 508 -2.46 -4.85 -5.08
C TYR A 508 -1.85 -6.23 -5.43
N ALA A 509 -2.45 -7.35 -4.99
CA ALA A 509 -2.03 -8.72 -5.31
C ALA A 509 -3.23 -9.68 -5.52
N LYS A 510 -3.16 -10.58 -6.50
CA LYS A 510 -4.28 -11.45 -6.95
C LYS A 510 -4.44 -12.73 -6.09
N GLN A 511 -5.68 -13.26 -5.98
CA GLN A 511 -6.10 -14.34 -5.05
C GLN A 511 -7.11 -15.36 -5.67
N VAL A 512 -7.40 -16.45 -4.92
CA VAL A 512 -8.50 -17.42 -5.07
C VAL A 512 -8.97 -17.88 -3.65
N TYR A 513 -10.26 -18.24 -3.41
CA TYR A 513 -10.93 -18.38 -2.09
C TYR A 513 -11.27 -19.88 -1.71
N ALA A 514 -12.01 -20.33 -0.66
CA ALA A 514 -13.02 -19.84 0.33
C ALA A 514 -13.13 -20.89 1.52
N GLU A 515 -14.05 -21.09 2.50
CA GLU A 515 -15.28 -20.56 3.22
C GLU A 515 -15.66 -21.65 4.33
N MET A 516 -16.54 -21.62 5.37
CA MET A 516 -17.31 -20.66 6.24
C MET A 516 -18.08 -21.44 7.39
N GLY A 517 -18.46 -20.86 8.57
CA GLY A 517 -19.64 -21.31 9.40
C GLY A 517 -19.52 -21.43 10.97
N GLY A 518 -20.66 -21.17 11.74
CA GLY A 518 -21.53 -20.32 14.35
C GLY A 518 -22.77 -20.60 15.36
N GLY A 519 -22.51 -20.62 16.70
CA GLY A 519 -23.42 -20.35 17.90
C GLY A 519 -24.27 -21.52 18.54
N MET A 520 -24.92 -21.57 19.76
CA MET A 520 -25.15 -20.69 20.99
C MET A 520 -25.56 -21.43 22.37
N ASP A 521 -25.68 -20.69 23.54
CA ASP A 521 -26.49 -20.83 24.85
C ASP A 521 -26.12 -21.83 26.06
N GLU A 522 -26.18 -21.65 27.44
CA GLU A 522 -26.33 -20.59 28.54
C GLU A 522 -26.03 -21.04 30.09
N PHE A 523 -24.80 -21.17 30.72
CA PHE A 523 -24.50 -21.16 32.24
C PHE A 523 -23.02 -20.95 32.89
N ASP A 524 -22.68 -19.88 33.70
CA ASP A 524 -21.48 -19.62 34.67
C ASP A 524 -20.00 -19.10 34.29
N ASP A 525 -19.60 -17.83 34.57
CA ASP A 525 -18.89 -16.88 33.63
C ASP A 525 -17.35 -16.53 33.65
N ARG A 526 -16.50 -17.03 34.56
CA ARG A 526 -15.11 -16.49 34.74
C ARG A 526 -14.15 -16.74 33.56
N GLY A 527 -13.85 -15.73 32.75
CA GLY A 527 -12.95 -15.81 31.57
C GLY A 527 -11.45 -15.83 31.84
N TYR A 528 -10.69 -16.17 30.79
CA TYR A 528 -9.23 -16.39 30.73
C TYR A 528 -8.63 -15.67 29.52
N VAL A 529 -7.41 -15.13 29.64
CA VAL A 529 -6.73 -14.41 28.53
C VAL A 529 -5.56 -15.24 28.01
N GLU A 530 -5.42 -15.36 26.68
CA GLU A 530 -4.27 -16.04 26.06
C GLU A 530 -2.95 -15.39 26.56
N PRO A 531 -2.04 -16.15 27.19
CA PRO A 531 -0.88 -15.57 27.86
C PRO A 531 0.24 -15.14 26.89
N ASN A 532 0.04 -14.02 26.20
CA ASN A 532 0.97 -13.40 25.27
C ASN A 532 1.17 -11.90 25.56
N PRO A 533 1.90 -11.54 26.64
CA PRO A 533 1.94 -10.17 27.13
C PRO A 533 2.74 -9.25 26.20
N HIS A 534 3.68 -9.81 25.42
CA HIS A 534 4.44 -9.09 24.39
C HIS A 534 3.57 -8.61 23.23
N LEU A 535 2.59 -9.39 22.78
CA LEU A 535 1.67 -8.97 21.72
C LEU A 535 0.77 -7.83 22.22
N TYR A 536 0.16 -7.99 23.39
CA TYR A 536 -0.70 -6.96 23.96
C TYR A 536 0.07 -5.66 24.28
N ALA A 537 1.30 -5.75 24.78
CA ALA A 537 2.18 -4.59 24.95
C ALA A 537 2.44 -3.85 23.62
N ARG A 538 2.72 -4.59 22.52
CA ARG A 538 2.94 -4.01 21.18
C ARG A 538 1.67 -3.41 20.59
N LEU A 539 0.49 -4.01 20.83
CA LEU A 539 -0.78 -3.44 20.38
C LEU A 539 -1.14 -2.15 21.13
N ALA A 540 -0.80 -2.04 22.42
CA ALA A 540 -0.91 -0.77 23.14
C ALA A 540 -0.03 0.31 22.48
N SER A 541 1.25 0.00 22.23
CA SER A 541 2.18 0.90 21.52
C SER A 541 1.68 1.28 20.11
N LEU A 542 1.09 0.34 19.37
CA LEU A 542 0.56 0.55 18.02
C LEU A 542 -0.69 1.43 18.01
N ALA A 543 -1.65 1.20 18.92
CA ALA A 543 -2.83 2.04 19.08
C ALA A 543 -2.44 3.49 19.45
N ALA A 544 -1.49 3.64 20.38
CA ALA A 544 -0.92 4.93 20.75
C ALA A 544 -0.23 5.65 19.58
N MET A 545 0.63 4.93 18.84
CA MET A 545 1.37 5.46 17.68
C MET A 545 0.44 5.85 16.53
N THR A 546 -0.65 5.10 16.32
CA THR A 546 -1.71 5.43 15.35
C THR A 546 -2.45 6.71 15.75
N ARG A 547 -2.86 6.81 17.02
CA ARG A 547 -3.57 7.96 17.57
C ARG A 547 -2.72 9.23 17.48
N ASP A 548 -1.52 9.18 18.04
CA ASP A 548 -0.59 10.31 18.11
C ASP A 548 -0.18 10.74 16.69
N GLY A 549 0.03 9.77 15.79
CA GLY A 549 0.41 10.01 14.39
C GLY A 549 -0.66 10.66 13.54
N LEU A 550 -1.93 10.29 13.71
CA LEU A 550 -3.08 10.93 13.06
C LEU A 550 -3.43 12.27 13.71
N GLN A 551 -3.32 12.41 15.04
CA GLN A 551 -3.55 13.67 15.74
C GLN A 551 -2.55 14.74 15.30
N ALA A 552 -1.26 14.40 15.20
CA ALA A 552 -0.21 15.30 14.73
C ALA A 552 -0.38 15.74 13.25
N ARG A 553 -1.24 15.05 12.49
CA ARG A 553 -1.58 15.34 11.09
C ARG A 553 -3.00 15.93 10.93
N HIS A 554 -3.72 16.13 12.05
CA HIS A 554 -5.13 16.56 12.10
C HIS A 554 -6.10 15.65 11.30
N LEU A 555 -5.83 14.34 11.30
CA LEU A 555 -6.54 13.31 10.53
C LEU A 555 -7.55 12.47 11.34
N ILE A 556 -7.74 12.76 12.63
CA ILE A 556 -8.56 11.95 13.54
C ILE A 556 -9.66 12.79 14.22
N SER A 557 -10.85 12.21 14.40
CA SER A 557 -11.93 12.84 15.18
C SER A 557 -11.74 12.59 16.69
N GLU A 558 -12.39 13.40 17.53
CA GLU A 558 -12.41 13.20 19.00
C GLU A 558 -12.96 11.82 19.38
N ARG A 559 -14.01 11.35 18.68
CA ARG A 559 -14.59 10.01 18.88
C ARG A 559 -13.58 8.90 18.61
N ASP A 560 -12.76 9.07 17.58
CA ASP A 560 -11.83 8.04 17.12
C ASP A 560 -10.54 8.05 17.93
N PHE A 561 -10.09 9.24 18.34
CA PHE A 561 -9.03 9.43 19.34
C PHE A 561 -9.39 8.70 20.63
N GLU A 562 -10.60 8.90 21.15
CA GLU A 562 -11.08 8.18 22.35
C GLU A 562 -11.33 6.68 22.11
N SER A 563 -11.50 6.25 20.86
CA SER A 563 -11.59 4.81 20.53
C SER A 563 -10.22 4.14 20.56
N LEU A 564 -9.18 4.81 20.09
CA LEU A 564 -7.80 4.36 20.26
C LEU A 564 -7.33 4.42 21.72
N ASN A 565 -7.78 5.41 22.51
CA ASN A 565 -7.53 5.41 23.96
C ASN A 565 -8.13 4.16 24.65
N ARG A 566 -9.36 3.78 24.28
CA ARG A 566 -9.98 2.54 24.79
C ARG A 566 -9.23 1.29 24.33
N MET A 567 -8.75 1.25 23.09
CA MET A 567 -8.01 0.12 22.54
C MET A 567 -6.61 -0.03 23.16
N GLU A 568 -5.86 1.07 23.33
CA GLU A 568 -4.59 1.08 24.07
C GLU A 568 -4.81 0.60 25.50
N LYS A 569 -5.83 1.13 26.20
CA LYS A 569 -6.13 0.71 27.58
C LYS A 569 -6.49 -0.79 27.64
N LEU A 570 -7.35 -1.28 26.75
CA LEU A 570 -7.74 -2.69 26.72
C LEU A 570 -6.53 -3.60 26.45
N ALA A 571 -5.61 -3.18 25.57
CA ALA A 571 -4.36 -3.89 25.34
C ALA A 571 -3.47 -3.90 26.61
N LEU A 572 -3.36 -2.79 27.35
CA LEU A 572 -2.62 -2.73 28.61
C LEU A 572 -3.28 -3.57 29.73
N ASP A 573 -4.61 -3.58 29.81
CA ASP A 573 -5.38 -4.39 30.76
C ASP A 573 -5.17 -5.90 30.45
N LEU A 574 -5.30 -6.32 29.19
CA LEU A 574 -5.07 -7.71 28.74
C LEU A 574 -3.61 -8.14 28.90
N LYS A 575 -2.65 -7.26 28.61
CA LYS A 575 -1.22 -7.45 28.92
C LYS A 575 -1.00 -7.78 30.40
N THR A 576 -1.66 -7.03 31.28
CA THR A 576 -1.53 -7.20 32.74
C THR A 576 -2.19 -8.50 33.22
N ILE A 577 -3.34 -8.88 32.67
CA ILE A 577 -3.97 -10.18 32.96
C ILE A 577 -3.06 -11.32 32.47
N SER A 578 -2.58 -11.24 31.23
CA SER A 578 -1.65 -12.22 30.64
C SER A 578 -0.37 -12.43 31.46
N GLU A 579 0.15 -11.39 32.15
CA GLU A 579 1.30 -11.54 33.05
C GLU A 579 0.93 -12.30 34.34
N LYS A 580 -0.29 -12.12 34.85
CA LYS A 580 -0.80 -12.83 36.03
C LYS A 580 -1.13 -14.30 35.76
N GLU A 581 -1.76 -14.59 34.63
CA GLU A 581 -2.08 -15.97 34.21
C GLU A 581 -0.81 -16.84 34.14
N LEU A 582 0.30 -16.27 33.66
CA LEU A 582 1.62 -16.92 33.66
C LEU A 582 2.19 -17.15 35.08
N GLN A 583 1.82 -16.31 36.06
CA GLN A 583 2.36 -16.31 37.43
C GLN A 583 1.53 -17.11 38.45
N GLU A 584 0.40 -17.73 38.06
CA GLU A 584 -0.62 -18.31 38.97
C GLU A 584 -1.24 -17.23 39.91
N GLU A 585 -1.36 -15.96 39.46
CA GLU A 585 -1.91 -14.83 40.25
C GLU A 585 -3.35 -14.39 39.83
N PRO A 586 -4.19 -13.92 40.78
CA PRO A 586 -5.52 -13.33 40.51
C PRO A 586 -5.47 -11.81 40.29
#